data_AF-A0A5B8VDK8-F1
#
_entry.id   AF-A0A5B8VDK8-F1
#
_cell.length_a   1.000
_cell.length_b   1.000
_cell.length_c   1.000
_cell.angle_alpha   90.00
_cell.angle_beta   90.00
_cell.angle_gamma   90.00
#
_symmetry.space_group_name_H-M   'P 1'
#
loop_
_entity.id
_entity.type
_entity.pdbx_description
1 polymer ?
#
loop_
_entity_poly.entity_id
_entity_poly.type
_entity_poly.pdbx_seq_one_letter_code
_entity_poly.pdbx_strand_id
1 'polypeptide(L)'
;MNNELLELKLQLNKQKKKMQQLTFLFSSVLLLFISFFIFSFKDNDDNKVLRAKGLVIVDENGKERILIGAPLPYAKNRIRTDTARVRALWSKKFPDADQYMKWYKDYNHQSDGILILDEQGYDKVCLGDGVPDANIGPRIGKQSGLIFCDDEGFERGGLGILNVGEKTNRVVLALDGANGMDATGISVLEDGETGFFASGPKGYHMFIGSAPAESYTPEPFFGVMINQKKNALYQLNTATADTVRKVK
;
A
#
# COMPACT_ATOMS: atom_id res chain seq x y z
N MET A 1 -39.42 -37.73 -66.01
CA MET A 1 -37.97 -38.01 -66.01
C MET A 1 -37.09 -36.88 -66.57
N ASN A 2 -37.08 -36.56 -67.88
CA ASN A 2 -36.16 -35.53 -68.40
C ASN A 2 -36.49 -34.07 -67.96
N ASN A 3 -37.77 -33.73 -67.82
CA ASN A 3 -38.19 -32.39 -67.39
C ASN A 3 -37.93 -32.15 -65.89
N GLU A 4 -38.17 -33.14 -65.04
CA GLU A 4 -37.88 -33.07 -63.60
C GLU A 4 -36.38 -32.93 -63.33
N LEU A 5 -35.53 -33.62 -64.10
CA LEU A 5 -34.08 -33.49 -64.01
C LEU A 5 -33.60 -32.08 -64.39
N LEU A 6 -34.22 -31.47 -65.40
CA LEU A 6 -33.91 -30.11 -65.83
C LEU A 6 -34.34 -29.09 -64.77
N GLU A 7 -35.52 -29.27 -64.18
CA GLU A 7 -36.05 -28.44 -63.11
C GLU A 7 -35.17 -28.52 -61.85
N LEU A 8 -34.72 -29.73 -61.49
CA LEU A 8 -33.76 -29.94 -60.38
C LEU A 8 -32.44 -29.21 -60.63
N LYS A 9 -31.89 -29.29 -61.85
CA LYS A 9 -30.64 -28.58 -62.21
C LYS A 9 -30.79 -27.07 -62.12
N LEU A 10 -31.95 -26.54 -62.52
CA LEU A 10 -32.26 -25.10 -62.41
C LEU A 10 -32.38 -24.66 -60.95
N GLN A 11 -33.08 -25.45 -60.12
CA GLN A 11 -33.19 -25.20 -58.68
C GLN A 11 -31.82 -25.26 -57.97
N LEU A 12 -31.00 -26.26 -58.31
CA LEU A 12 -29.64 -26.42 -57.78
C LEU A 12 -28.76 -25.21 -58.13
N ASN A 13 -28.78 -24.76 -59.39
CA ASN A 13 -28.03 -23.58 -59.82
C ASN A 13 -28.52 -22.30 -59.12
N LYS A 14 -29.83 -22.17 -58.90
CA LYS A 14 -30.42 -21.04 -58.15
C LYS A 14 -29.98 -21.05 -56.68
N GLN A 15 -29.98 -22.22 -56.04
CA GLN A 15 -29.49 -22.38 -54.66
C GLN A 15 -27.99 -22.11 -54.55
N LYS A 16 -27.17 -22.63 -55.48
CA LYS A 16 -25.73 -22.39 -55.53
C LYS A 16 -25.41 -20.90 -55.67
N LYS A 17 -26.15 -20.19 -56.53
CA LYS A 17 -25.99 -18.73 -56.70
C LYS A 17 -26.36 -17.96 -55.44
N LYS A 18 -27.46 -18.32 -54.76
CA LYS A 18 -27.84 -17.73 -53.46
C LYS A 18 -26.79 -18.01 -52.37
N MET A 19 -26.26 -19.22 -52.31
CA MET A 19 -25.21 -19.60 -51.36
C MET A 19 -23.93 -18.79 -51.60
N GLN A 20 -23.48 -18.67 -52.85
CA GLN A 20 -22.31 -17.86 -53.21
C GLN A 20 -22.52 -16.38 -52.84
N GLN A 21 -23.72 -15.83 -53.06
CA GLN A 21 -24.06 -14.47 -52.64
C GLN A 21 -23.97 -14.30 -51.12
N LEU A 22 -24.52 -15.24 -50.35
CA LEU A 22 -24.46 -15.22 -48.88
C LEU A 22 -23.02 -15.36 -48.37
N THR A 23 -22.22 -16.26 -48.93
CA THR A 23 -20.80 -16.42 -48.57
C THR A 23 -20.02 -15.15 -48.87
N PHE A 24 -20.28 -14.50 -50.02
CA PHE A 24 -19.62 -13.24 -50.37
C PHE A 24 -20.01 -12.11 -49.41
N LEU A 25 -21.29 -12.00 -49.05
CA LEU A 25 -21.78 -11.03 -48.07
C LEU A 25 -21.13 -11.25 -46.70
N PHE A 26 -21.08 -12.50 -46.22
CA PHE A 26 -20.48 -12.85 -44.94
C PHE A 26 -18.98 -12.55 -44.93
N SER A 27 -18.26 -12.90 -46.00
CA SER A 27 -16.83 -12.61 -46.14
C SER A 27 -16.55 -11.11 -46.18
N SER A 28 -17.44 -10.33 -46.82
CA SER A 28 -17.34 -8.87 -46.88
C SER A 28 -17.55 -8.23 -45.51
N VAL A 29 -18.54 -8.72 -44.75
CA VAL A 29 -18.79 -8.28 -43.37
C VAL A 29 -17.61 -8.65 -42.46
N LEU A 30 -17.06 -9.85 -42.59
CA LEU A 30 -15.88 -10.28 -41.84
C LEU A 30 -14.67 -9.40 -42.13
N LEU A 31 -14.43 -9.07 -43.41
CA LEU A 31 -13.36 -8.15 -43.81
C LEU A 31 -13.56 -6.75 -43.23
N LEU A 32 -14.81 -6.25 -43.18
CA LEU A 32 -15.13 -4.97 -42.54
C LEU A 32 -14.84 -5.01 -41.03
N PHE A 33 -15.20 -6.10 -40.34
CA PHE A 33 -14.89 -6.28 -38.92
C PHE A 33 -13.38 -6.33 -38.67
N ILE A 34 -12.63 -7.07 -39.47
CA ILE A 34 -11.17 -7.15 -39.37
C ILE A 34 -10.54 -5.78 -39.62
N SER A 35 -10.99 -5.07 -40.65
CA SER A 35 -10.52 -3.72 -40.95
C SER A 35 -10.81 -2.75 -39.79
N PHE A 36 -12.04 -2.74 -39.29
CA PHE A 36 -12.44 -1.92 -38.14
C PHE A 36 -11.58 -2.23 -36.90
N PHE A 37 -11.31 -3.51 -36.63
CA PHE A 37 -10.47 -3.94 -35.53
C PHE A 37 -9.03 -3.40 -35.68
N ILE A 38 -8.42 -3.53 -36.86
CA ILE A 38 -7.07 -3.01 -37.14
C ILE A 38 -7.01 -1.49 -36.99
N PHE A 39 -8.02 -0.77 -37.48
CA PHE A 39 -8.09 0.69 -37.34
C PHE A 39 -8.34 1.15 -35.90
N SER A 40 -8.98 0.34 -35.07
CA SER A 40 -9.19 0.65 -33.65
C SER A 40 -7.90 0.66 -32.82
N PHE A 41 -6.82 0.04 -33.32
CA PHE A 41 -5.49 0.08 -32.71
C PHE A 41 -4.55 1.10 -33.36
N LYS A 42 -5.05 1.89 -34.32
CA LYS A 42 -4.27 2.99 -34.90
C LYS A 42 -4.26 4.15 -33.91
N ASP A 43 -3.26 4.15 -33.03
CA ASP A 43 -3.00 5.26 -32.13
C ASP A 43 -2.72 6.54 -32.95
N ASN A 44 -3.55 7.56 -32.75
CA ASN A 44 -3.16 8.93 -33.04
C ASN A 44 -2.19 9.35 -31.93
N ASP A 45 -0.90 9.22 -32.23
CA ASP A 45 0.25 9.39 -31.34
C ASP A 45 0.45 10.87 -30.94
N ASP A 46 -0.37 11.36 -30.01
CA ASP A 46 -0.07 12.58 -29.23
C ASP A 46 -0.32 12.44 -27.73
N ASN A 47 -0.97 11.37 -27.26
CA ASN A 47 -1.22 11.13 -25.83
C ASN A 47 -0.68 9.77 -25.38
N LYS A 48 0.62 9.75 -25.03
CA LYS A 48 1.33 8.61 -24.41
C LYS A 48 0.91 8.38 -22.94
N VAL A 49 -0.37 8.55 -22.62
CA VAL A 49 -0.91 8.45 -21.26
C VAL A 49 -1.82 7.24 -21.15
N LEU A 50 -1.40 6.25 -20.36
CA LEU A 50 -2.27 5.15 -19.96
C LEU A 50 -3.22 5.62 -18.85
N ARG A 51 -4.53 5.60 -19.12
CA ARG A 51 -5.57 5.85 -18.11
C ARG A 51 -6.13 4.52 -17.63
N ALA A 52 -5.92 4.20 -16.36
CA ALA A 52 -6.40 2.98 -15.73
C ALA A 52 -6.95 3.29 -14.33
N LYS A 53 -7.90 2.47 -13.85
CA LYS A 53 -8.36 2.50 -12.44
C LYS A 53 -7.40 1.76 -11.51
N GLY A 54 -6.73 0.74 -12.04
CA GLY A 54 -5.70 0.00 -11.33
C GLY A 54 -4.84 -0.78 -12.30
N LEU A 55 -3.61 -1.03 -11.88
CA LEU A 55 -2.62 -1.86 -12.58
C LEU A 55 -2.14 -2.94 -11.62
N VAL A 56 -2.12 -4.19 -12.10
CA VAL A 56 -1.54 -5.33 -11.40
C VAL A 56 -0.40 -5.85 -12.26
N ILE A 57 0.81 -5.80 -11.74
CA ILE A 57 1.99 -6.40 -12.35
C ILE A 57 2.15 -7.79 -11.76
N VAL A 58 2.16 -8.80 -12.62
CA VAL A 58 2.33 -10.21 -12.27
C VAL A 58 3.68 -10.72 -12.74
N ASP A 59 4.26 -11.67 -12.00
CA ASP A 59 5.49 -12.34 -12.40
C ASP A 59 5.23 -13.52 -13.37
N GLU A 60 6.31 -14.18 -13.78
CA GLU A 60 6.29 -15.38 -14.65
C GLU A 60 5.50 -16.56 -14.07
N ASN A 61 5.33 -16.61 -12.74
CA ASN A 61 4.56 -17.64 -12.04
C ASN A 61 3.09 -17.25 -11.86
N GLY A 62 2.66 -16.11 -12.41
CA GLY A 62 1.30 -15.60 -12.31
C GLY A 62 0.94 -15.02 -10.95
N LYS A 63 1.93 -14.66 -10.11
CA LYS A 63 1.71 -14.04 -8.81
C LYS A 63 1.86 -12.52 -8.90
N GLU A 64 1.00 -11.79 -8.20
CA GLU A 64 1.05 -10.33 -8.14
C GLU A 64 2.32 -9.83 -7.43
N ARG A 65 2.95 -8.79 -7.96
CA ARG A 65 4.19 -8.18 -7.44
C ARG A 65 4.06 -6.69 -7.19
N ILE A 66 3.33 -5.98 -8.03
CA ILE A 66 3.12 -4.55 -7.88
C ILE A 66 1.65 -4.25 -8.14
N LEU A 67 1.04 -3.56 -7.19
CA LEU A 67 -0.33 -3.07 -7.27
C LEU A 67 -0.27 -1.55 -7.34
N ILE A 68 -0.95 -0.95 -8.30
CA ILE A 68 -1.07 0.51 -8.42
C ILE A 68 -2.55 0.84 -8.56
N GLY A 69 -3.09 1.68 -7.68
CA GLY A 69 -4.50 2.08 -7.75
C GLY A 69 -4.93 2.92 -6.56
N ALA A 70 -6.08 3.58 -6.73
CA ALA A 70 -6.77 4.33 -5.68
C ALA A 70 -8.27 3.94 -5.69
N PRO A 71 -8.67 2.86 -4.99
CA PRO A 71 -7.86 2.01 -4.10
C PRO A 71 -6.96 1.01 -4.85
N LEU A 72 -6.02 0.40 -4.13
CA LEU A 72 -5.22 -0.71 -4.64
C LEU A 72 -6.11 -1.82 -5.23
N PRO A 73 -5.77 -2.36 -6.42
CA PRO A 73 -6.50 -3.48 -6.99
C PRO A 73 -6.41 -4.72 -6.07
N TYR A 74 -7.44 -5.56 -6.10
CA TYR A 74 -7.42 -6.84 -5.38
C TYR A 74 -6.29 -7.74 -5.90
N ALA A 75 -5.60 -8.42 -4.99
CA ALA A 75 -4.53 -9.36 -5.30
C ALA A 75 -4.78 -10.66 -4.53
N LYS A 76 -4.98 -11.76 -5.26
CA LYS A 76 -5.34 -13.06 -4.65
C LYS A 76 -4.20 -13.63 -3.81
N ASN A 77 -2.96 -13.46 -4.27
CA ASN A 77 -1.81 -14.05 -3.58
C ASN A 77 -1.28 -13.19 -2.44
N ARG A 78 -1.82 -11.98 -2.21
CA ARG A 78 -1.46 -11.14 -1.06
C ARG A 78 -1.90 -11.82 0.24
N ILE A 79 -1.06 -11.80 1.26
CA ILE A 79 -1.40 -12.45 2.54
C ILE A 79 -2.59 -11.77 3.20
N ARG A 80 -2.64 -10.43 3.18
CA ARG A 80 -3.70 -9.67 3.85
C ARG A 80 -5.11 -9.91 3.30
N THR A 81 -5.25 -10.48 2.11
CA THR A 81 -6.55 -10.83 1.51
C THR A 81 -7.03 -12.24 1.86
N ASP A 82 -6.24 -13.01 2.62
CA ASP A 82 -6.56 -14.38 3.05
C ASP A 82 -6.40 -14.50 4.57
N THR A 83 -7.52 -14.48 5.27
CA THR A 83 -7.55 -14.54 6.75
C THR A 83 -7.02 -15.86 7.31
N ALA A 84 -7.12 -16.96 6.56
CA ALA A 84 -6.57 -18.25 6.98
C ALA A 84 -5.03 -18.21 6.92
N ARG A 85 -4.46 -17.61 5.86
CA ARG A 85 -3.01 -17.39 5.75
C ARG A 85 -2.50 -16.43 6.81
N VAL A 86 -3.21 -15.32 7.07
CA VAL A 86 -2.88 -14.39 8.16
C VAL A 86 -2.82 -15.13 9.49
N ARG A 87 -3.85 -15.92 9.82
CA ARG A 87 -3.87 -16.71 11.06
C ARG A 87 -2.70 -17.69 11.12
N ALA A 88 -2.42 -18.41 10.03
CA ALA A 88 -1.36 -19.41 10.01
C ALA A 88 0.06 -18.83 10.13
N LEU A 89 0.28 -17.63 9.61
CA LEU A 89 1.60 -16.99 9.51
C LEU A 89 1.87 -15.99 10.64
N TRP A 90 0.92 -15.11 10.95
CA TRP A 90 1.16 -13.97 11.86
C TRP A 90 0.68 -14.19 13.29
N SER A 91 -0.42 -14.91 13.50
CA SER A 91 -1.00 -15.06 14.85
C SER A 91 -0.05 -15.70 15.87
N LYS A 92 0.90 -16.52 15.39
CA LYS A 92 1.91 -17.21 16.21
C LYS A 92 2.91 -16.25 16.88
N LYS A 93 3.03 -15.01 16.41
CA LYS A 93 3.88 -13.97 17.02
C LYS A 93 3.24 -13.33 18.24
N PHE A 94 1.94 -13.56 18.46
CA PHE A 94 1.18 -12.96 19.54
C PHE A 94 0.83 -13.99 20.61
N PRO A 95 0.73 -13.60 21.89
CA PRO A 95 0.38 -14.52 22.97
C PRO A 95 -0.97 -15.22 22.80
N ASP A 96 -1.94 -14.53 22.18
CA ASP A 96 -3.29 -15.03 21.93
C ASP A 96 -3.66 -14.82 20.46
N ALA A 97 -3.73 -15.94 19.74
CA ALA A 97 -4.05 -15.95 18.32
C ALA A 97 -5.49 -15.51 18.02
N ASP A 98 -6.46 -15.84 18.88
CA ASP A 98 -7.86 -15.48 18.67
C ASP A 98 -8.08 -13.99 18.93
N GLN A 99 -7.45 -13.46 19.97
CA GLN A 99 -7.46 -12.03 20.24
C GLN A 99 -6.79 -11.24 19.11
N TYR A 100 -5.66 -11.72 18.58
CA TYR A 100 -5.01 -11.11 17.42
C TYR A 100 -5.95 -11.07 16.21
N MET A 101 -6.57 -12.19 15.86
CA MET A 101 -7.48 -12.25 14.72
C MET A 101 -8.72 -11.37 14.90
N LYS A 102 -9.17 -11.17 16.14
CA LYS A 102 -10.24 -10.21 16.46
C LYS A 102 -9.84 -8.78 16.13
N TRP A 103 -8.63 -8.36 16.49
CA TRP A 103 -8.12 -7.03 16.13
C TRP A 103 -7.88 -6.89 14.63
N TYR A 104 -7.25 -7.90 14.03
CA TYR A 104 -6.87 -7.90 12.62
C TYR A 104 -8.06 -7.65 11.69
N LYS A 105 -9.25 -8.14 12.06
CA LYS A 105 -10.49 -7.93 11.30
C LYS A 105 -10.79 -6.46 11.01
N ASP A 106 -10.42 -5.58 11.94
CA ASP A 106 -10.75 -4.16 11.88
C ASP A 106 -9.61 -3.31 11.31
N TYR A 107 -8.51 -3.94 10.88
CA TYR A 107 -7.37 -3.23 10.29
C TYR A 107 -7.70 -2.74 8.88
N ASN A 108 -7.23 -1.54 8.55
CA ASN A 108 -7.16 -1.08 7.18
C ASN A 108 -6.06 -1.84 6.43
N HIS A 109 -6.44 -2.51 5.34
CA HIS A 109 -5.52 -3.22 4.46
C HIS A 109 -5.32 -2.53 3.10
N GLN A 110 -5.98 -1.40 2.88
CA GLN A 110 -5.98 -0.67 1.62
C GLN A 110 -5.01 0.51 1.65
N SER A 111 -4.76 1.04 0.46
CA SER A 111 -4.08 2.32 0.24
C SER A 111 -4.52 2.90 -1.10
N ASP A 112 -4.34 4.20 -1.26
CA ASP A 112 -4.40 4.87 -2.55
C ASP A 112 -2.96 5.16 -3.01
N GLY A 113 -2.38 4.30 -3.85
CA GLY A 113 -0.99 4.41 -4.24
C GLY A 113 -0.41 3.16 -4.88
N ILE A 114 0.83 2.82 -4.49
CA ILE A 114 1.63 1.71 -4.99
C ILE A 114 1.97 0.78 -3.82
N LEU A 115 1.73 -0.52 -4.01
CA LEU A 115 2.13 -1.57 -3.09
C LEU A 115 2.99 -2.61 -3.81
N ILE A 116 4.17 -2.89 -3.24
CA ILE A 116 5.10 -3.91 -3.70
C ILE A 116 4.96 -5.14 -2.81
N LEU A 117 4.82 -6.30 -3.45
CA LEU A 117 4.70 -7.61 -2.82
C LEU A 117 5.94 -8.47 -3.14
N ASP A 118 6.33 -9.34 -2.22
CA ASP A 118 7.27 -10.41 -2.53
C ASP A 118 6.62 -11.63 -3.18
N GLU A 119 7.41 -12.69 -3.37
CA GLU A 119 6.97 -13.92 -4.00
C GLU A 119 5.99 -14.75 -3.15
N GLN A 120 5.98 -14.54 -1.84
CA GLN A 120 5.03 -15.14 -0.91
C GLN A 120 3.75 -14.29 -0.78
N GLY A 121 3.77 -13.04 -1.26
CA GLY A 121 2.67 -12.09 -1.16
C GLY A 121 2.65 -11.29 0.13
N TYR A 122 3.78 -11.16 0.83
CA TYR A 122 3.96 -10.18 1.89
C TYR A 122 4.08 -8.78 1.29
N ASP A 123 3.45 -7.81 1.94
CA ASP A 123 3.66 -6.39 1.67
C ASP A 123 5.11 -6.03 2.02
N LYS A 124 5.86 -5.44 1.09
CA LYS A 124 7.26 -5.01 1.28
C LYS A 124 7.44 -3.52 1.37
N VAL A 125 6.80 -2.80 0.47
CA VAL A 125 6.85 -1.34 0.41
C VAL A 125 5.50 -0.85 -0.03
N CYS A 126 4.93 0.09 0.71
CA CYS A 126 3.75 0.82 0.29
C CYS A 126 4.10 2.30 0.21
N LEU A 127 3.74 2.95 -0.88
CA LEU A 127 3.81 4.39 -1.07
C LEU A 127 2.42 4.87 -1.48
N GLY A 128 1.77 5.70 -0.67
CA GLY A 128 0.41 6.14 -0.98
C GLY A 128 -0.23 7.02 0.08
N ASP A 129 -1.47 7.41 -0.18
CA ASP A 129 -2.35 8.08 0.76
C ASP A 129 -3.16 7.03 1.53
N GLY A 130 -3.01 7.02 2.86
CA GLY A 130 -3.59 5.98 3.72
C GLY A 130 -2.88 4.64 3.56
N VAL A 131 -1.59 4.56 3.91
CA VAL A 131 -0.88 3.27 3.93
C VAL A 131 -1.58 2.26 4.88
N PRO A 132 -1.47 0.94 4.63
CA PRO A 132 -2.12 -0.08 5.46
C PRO A 132 -1.72 0.01 6.93
N ASP A 133 -2.57 -0.49 7.82
CA ASP A 133 -2.26 -0.61 9.24
C ASP A 133 -1.07 -1.54 9.46
N ALA A 134 -0.29 -1.27 10.52
CA ALA A 134 0.79 -2.17 10.91
C ALA A 134 0.23 -3.52 11.35
N ASN A 135 0.98 -4.60 11.13
CA ASN A 135 0.56 -5.95 11.55
C ASN A 135 0.47 -6.12 13.08
N ILE A 136 0.86 -5.11 13.85
CA ILE A 136 0.83 -5.06 15.31
C ILE A 136 -0.28 -4.17 15.88
N GLY A 137 -1.01 -3.42 15.04
CA GLY A 137 -2.05 -2.51 15.52
C GLY A 137 -2.56 -1.53 14.47
N PRO A 138 -3.77 -0.97 14.68
CA PRO A 138 -4.30 0.08 13.83
C PRO A 138 -3.49 1.37 13.98
N ARG A 139 -3.39 2.17 12.92
CA ARG A 139 -2.77 3.49 13.01
C ARG A 139 -3.64 4.43 13.85
N ILE A 140 -2.98 5.31 14.61
CA ILE A 140 -3.64 6.39 15.37
C ILE A 140 -4.18 7.52 14.47
N GLY A 141 -3.90 7.47 13.17
CA GLY A 141 -4.24 8.48 12.19
C GLY A 141 -3.99 8.01 10.76
N LYS A 142 -4.59 8.69 9.77
CA LYS A 142 -4.34 8.38 8.36
C LYS A 142 -2.93 8.84 8.00
N GLN A 143 -2.11 7.96 7.45
CA GLN A 143 -0.74 8.28 7.03
C GLN A 143 -0.65 8.34 5.51
N SER A 144 -0.20 9.48 4.97
CA SER A 144 0.21 9.62 3.58
C SER A 144 1.73 9.59 3.52
N GLY A 145 2.31 8.64 2.80
CA GLY A 145 3.75 8.47 2.76
C GLY A 145 4.18 7.07 2.36
N LEU A 146 5.32 6.66 2.87
CA LEU A 146 5.98 5.39 2.60
C LEU A 146 6.12 4.56 3.88
N ILE A 147 5.86 3.26 3.77
CA ILE A 147 6.24 2.26 4.78
C ILE A 147 7.03 1.16 4.10
N PHE A 148 7.91 0.52 4.86
CA PHE A 148 8.66 -0.65 4.40
C PHE A 148 8.62 -1.75 5.46
N CYS A 149 8.59 -2.98 5.01
CA CYS A 149 8.37 -4.15 5.84
C CYS A 149 9.52 -5.16 5.72
N ASP A 150 9.60 -6.06 6.70
CA ASP A 150 10.54 -7.17 6.71
C ASP A 150 10.08 -8.36 5.83
N ASP A 151 10.84 -9.47 5.96
CA ASP A 151 10.62 -10.72 5.24
C ASP A 151 9.26 -11.38 5.54
N GLU A 152 8.63 -11.03 6.66
CA GLU A 152 7.34 -11.56 7.11
C GLU A 152 6.22 -10.52 6.98
N GLY A 153 6.49 -9.39 6.29
CA GLY A 153 5.53 -8.32 6.02
C GLY A 153 5.19 -7.46 7.23
N PHE A 154 5.98 -7.51 8.30
CA PHE A 154 5.85 -6.59 9.43
C PHE A 154 6.56 -5.28 9.11
N GLU A 155 5.89 -4.16 9.38
CA GLU A 155 6.47 -2.82 9.23
C GLU A 155 7.77 -2.70 10.04
N ARG A 156 8.78 -2.09 9.42
CA ARG A 156 10.08 -1.79 10.02
C ARG A 156 10.37 -0.29 10.06
N GLY A 157 9.36 0.50 9.78
CA GLY A 157 9.44 1.94 9.72
C GLY A 157 8.77 2.53 8.49
N GLY A 158 8.91 3.84 8.38
CA GLY A 158 8.32 4.62 7.30
C GLY A 158 8.65 6.09 7.41
N LEU A 159 8.18 6.84 6.41
CA LEU A 159 8.23 8.28 6.39
C LEU A 159 6.94 8.85 5.81
N GLY A 160 6.42 9.94 6.37
CA GLY A 160 5.20 10.55 5.84
C GLY A 160 4.57 11.57 6.76
N ILE A 161 3.35 11.93 6.40
CA ILE A 161 2.49 12.81 7.18
C ILE A 161 1.39 11.96 7.81
N LEU A 162 1.37 11.93 9.13
CA LEU A 162 0.34 11.27 9.93
C LEU A 162 -0.67 12.31 10.39
N ASN A 163 -1.91 12.19 9.93
CA ASN A 163 -3.01 13.05 10.35
C ASN A 163 -3.70 12.45 11.58
N VAL A 164 -3.46 13.04 12.75
CA VAL A 164 -4.02 12.63 14.04
C VAL A 164 -5.14 13.60 14.41
N GLY A 165 -6.36 13.10 14.61
CA GLY A 165 -7.53 13.92 14.96
C GLY A 165 -7.99 14.84 13.83
N GLU A 166 -8.65 15.96 14.15
CA GLU A 166 -9.21 16.84 13.12
C GLU A 166 -8.20 17.78 12.46
N LYS A 167 -7.05 18.07 13.08
CA LYS A 167 -6.14 19.17 12.63
C LYS A 167 -4.65 19.06 12.99
N THR A 168 -4.14 17.92 13.46
CA THR A 168 -2.70 17.82 13.78
C THR A 168 -1.99 16.87 12.86
N ASN A 169 -1.21 17.42 11.93
CA ASN A 169 -0.27 16.66 11.13
C ASN A 169 1.01 16.43 11.92
N ARG A 170 1.56 15.23 11.76
CA ARG A 170 2.89 14.87 12.25
C ARG A 170 3.71 14.41 11.06
N VAL A 171 4.77 15.15 10.74
CA VAL A 171 5.77 14.69 9.78
C VAL A 171 6.73 13.79 10.54
N VAL A 172 6.80 12.52 10.16
CA VAL A 172 7.60 11.53 10.88
C VAL A 172 8.42 10.72 9.91
N LEU A 173 9.68 10.47 10.27
CA LEU A 173 10.47 9.35 9.78
C LEU A 173 10.80 8.50 11.01
N ALA A 174 10.37 7.25 11.01
CA ALA A 174 10.58 6.31 12.12
C ALA A 174 11.14 4.99 11.60
N LEU A 175 12.03 4.39 12.37
CA LEU A 175 12.61 3.07 12.16
C LEU A 175 12.28 2.18 13.36
N ASP A 176 11.71 1.01 13.11
CA ASP A 176 11.22 0.13 14.16
C ASP A 176 12.31 -0.81 14.67
N GLY A 177 12.28 -1.04 15.97
CA GLY A 177 13.06 -2.06 16.64
C GLY A 177 12.55 -3.48 16.33
N ALA A 178 13.24 -4.48 16.87
CA ALA A 178 12.87 -5.89 16.68
C ALA A 178 11.47 -6.26 17.23
N ASN A 179 10.92 -5.45 18.13
CA ASN A 179 9.58 -5.61 18.67
C ASN A 179 8.48 -4.92 17.82
N GLY A 180 8.84 -4.30 16.70
CA GLY A 180 7.91 -3.60 15.81
C GLY A 180 7.47 -2.23 16.30
N MET A 181 8.14 -1.66 17.32
CA MET A 181 7.87 -0.30 17.81
C MET A 181 9.00 0.63 17.38
N ASP A 182 8.70 1.92 17.20
CA ASP A 182 9.67 2.96 16.87
C ASP A 182 10.90 2.90 17.81
N ALA A 183 12.05 2.57 17.23
CA ALA A 183 13.33 2.56 17.92
C ALA A 183 14.09 3.86 17.71
N THR A 184 14.01 4.47 16.54
CA THR A 184 14.61 5.79 16.30
C THR A 184 13.85 6.54 15.23
N GLY A 185 13.83 7.86 15.32
CA GLY A 185 13.14 8.67 14.33
C GLY A 185 13.38 10.15 14.49
N ILE A 186 12.82 10.89 13.53
CA ILE A 186 12.73 12.34 13.54
C ILE A 186 11.26 12.69 13.37
N SER A 187 10.76 13.59 14.21
CA SER A 187 9.37 14.04 14.17
C SER A 187 9.30 15.56 14.15
N VAL A 188 8.31 16.07 13.42
CA VAL A 188 7.89 17.48 13.44
C VAL A 188 6.37 17.48 13.57
N LEU A 189 5.88 17.90 14.74
CA LEU A 189 4.47 17.96 15.07
C LEU A 189 4.00 19.41 15.02
N GLU A 190 2.79 19.62 14.50
CA GLU A 190 2.18 20.96 14.45
C GLU A 190 1.83 21.54 15.83
N ASP A 191 1.83 20.72 16.89
CA ASP A 191 1.64 21.14 18.28
C ASP A 191 2.92 21.71 18.95
N GLY A 192 4.05 21.74 18.21
CA GLY A 192 5.28 22.40 18.63
C GLY A 192 6.41 21.45 19.05
N GLU A 193 6.16 20.14 19.11
CA GLU A 193 7.23 19.16 19.32
C GLU A 193 7.99 18.89 18.01
N THR A 194 9.32 19.02 18.05
CA THR A 194 10.18 18.71 16.91
C THR A 194 11.51 18.18 17.39
N GLY A 195 11.97 17.06 16.85
CA GLY A 195 13.23 16.50 17.29
C GLY A 195 13.57 15.14 16.73
N PHE A 196 14.73 14.66 17.17
CA PHE A 196 15.22 13.32 16.98
C PHE A 196 15.03 12.52 18.28
N PHE A 197 14.59 11.27 18.15
CA PHE A 197 14.52 10.35 19.27
C PHE A 197 15.23 9.03 18.97
N ALA A 198 15.73 8.40 20.03
CA ALA A 198 16.32 7.08 19.98
C ALA A 198 16.06 6.30 21.27
N SER A 199 15.52 5.10 21.12
CA SER A 199 15.30 4.11 22.17
C SER A 199 16.46 3.13 22.21
N GLY A 200 17.01 2.92 23.41
CA GLY A 200 18.09 1.99 23.68
C GLY A 200 17.63 0.78 24.52
N PRO A 201 18.48 -0.27 24.64
CA PRO A 201 18.18 -1.44 25.46
C PRO A 201 17.90 -1.07 26.91
N LYS A 202 17.19 -1.91 27.66
CA LYS A 202 16.86 -1.69 29.10
C LYS A 202 16.04 -0.42 29.37
N GLY A 203 15.35 0.09 28.35
CA GLY A 203 14.44 1.23 28.45
C GLY A 203 15.12 2.59 28.43
N TYR A 204 16.34 2.70 27.89
CA TYR A 204 16.91 4.03 27.64
C TYR A 204 16.12 4.74 26.54
N HIS A 205 15.94 6.04 26.68
CA HIS A 205 15.33 6.89 25.67
C HIS A 205 16.08 8.22 25.62
N MET A 206 16.50 8.64 24.43
CA MET A 206 17.10 9.94 24.17
C MET A 206 16.16 10.76 23.31
N PHE A 207 15.99 12.02 23.66
CA PHE A 207 15.33 13.01 22.84
C PHE A 207 16.26 14.22 22.66
N ILE A 208 16.37 14.70 21.43
CA ILE A 208 17.09 15.92 21.05
C ILE A 208 16.15 16.77 20.24
N GLY A 209 15.77 17.94 20.74
CA GLY A 209 14.82 18.77 20.03
C GLY A 209 14.17 19.84 20.88
N SER A 210 13.02 20.30 20.40
CA SER A 210 12.13 21.25 21.03
C SER A 210 10.83 20.57 21.41
N ALA A 211 10.25 20.94 22.55
CA ALA A 211 8.91 20.51 22.93
C ALA A 211 8.20 21.57 23.78
N PRO A 212 6.86 21.65 23.69
CA PRO A 212 6.06 22.49 24.58
C PRO A 212 6.15 21.97 26.02
N ALA A 213 5.75 22.84 26.96
CA ALA A 213 5.53 22.46 28.35
C ALA A 213 4.57 21.26 28.45
N GLU A 214 4.78 20.41 29.45
CA GLU A 214 4.00 19.19 29.73
C GLU A 214 4.10 18.08 28.66
N SER A 215 4.91 18.22 27.60
CA SER A 215 5.25 17.10 26.70
C SER A 215 6.33 16.20 27.34
N TYR A 216 7.58 16.66 27.35
CA TYR A 216 8.70 15.93 28.00
C TYR A 216 9.06 16.45 29.39
N THR A 217 8.81 17.74 29.64
CA THR A 217 9.13 18.43 30.90
C THR A 217 7.99 19.36 31.30
N PRO A 218 7.85 19.71 32.59
CA PRO A 218 6.86 20.71 33.03
C PRO A 218 7.07 22.08 32.38
N GLU A 219 8.32 22.45 32.08
CA GLU A 219 8.68 23.68 31.40
C GLU A 219 8.87 23.44 29.89
N PRO A 220 8.85 24.48 29.03
CA PRO A 220 9.29 24.36 27.64
C PRO A 220 10.70 23.80 27.53
N PHE A 221 10.95 23.00 26.51
CA PHE A 221 12.20 22.29 26.32
C PHE A 221 12.85 22.65 24.99
N PHE A 222 14.15 22.96 25.01
CA PHE A 222 15.01 22.96 23.85
C PHE A 222 16.38 22.42 24.25
N GLY A 223 16.76 21.23 23.76
CA GLY A 223 18.05 20.64 24.11
C GLY A 223 18.06 19.12 24.03
N VAL A 224 18.73 18.47 24.99
CA VAL A 224 18.96 17.02 25.04
C VAL A 224 18.47 16.44 26.37
N MET A 225 17.69 15.37 26.28
CA MET A 225 17.22 14.61 27.44
C MET A 225 17.55 13.13 27.25
N ILE A 226 18.06 12.50 28.32
CA ILE A 226 18.28 11.06 28.40
C ILE A 226 17.55 10.52 29.61
N ASN A 227 16.63 9.58 29.35
CA ASN A 227 15.81 8.91 30.35
C ASN A 227 16.16 7.41 30.38
N GLN A 228 15.93 6.79 31.54
CA GLN A 228 15.81 5.33 31.66
C GLN A 228 14.43 5.01 32.21
N LYS A 229 13.60 4.34 31.41
CA LYS A 229 12.17 4.17 31.64
C LYS A 229 11.53 5.55 31.83
N LYS A 230 10.95 5.81 33.01
CA LYS A 230 10.31 7.08 33.35
C LYS A 230 11.21 8.03 34.14
N ASN A 231 12.47 7.65 34.40
CA ASN A 231 13.39 8.43 35.21
C ASN A 231 14.33 9.22 34.30
N ALA A 232 14.34 10.54 34.41
CA ALA A 232 15.33 11.36 33.75
C ALA A 232 16.71 11.18 34.40
N LEU A 233 17.74 11.01 33.59
CA LEU A 233 19.13 10.85 34.04
C LEU A 233 19.96 12.11 33.75
N TYR A 234 19.81 12.63 32.53
CA TYR A 234 20.52 13.80 32.06
C TYR A 234 19.57 14.71 31.31
N GLN A 235 19.65 16.01 31.61
CA GLN A 235 18.89 17.03 30.91
C GLN A 235 19.77 18.27 30.70
N LEU A 236 19.87 18.68 29.44
CA LEU A 236 20.29 20.01 29.04
C LEU A 236 19.07 20.68 28.42
N ASN A 237 18.59 21.74 29.06
CA ASN A 237 17.51 22.58 28.53
C ASN A 237 18.01 24.03 28.46
N THR A 238 18.00 24.60 27.26
CA THR A 238 18.37 25.99 27.00
C THR A 238 17.15 26.88 26.72
N ALA A 239 15.93 26.32 26.73
CA ALA A 239 14.69 27.11 26.65
C ALA A 239 14.38 27.87 27.95
N THR A 240 14.95 27.41 29.07
CA THR A 240 14.97 28.11 30.36
C THR A 240 16.42 28.32 30.76
N ALA A 241 16.71 29.34 31.60
CA ALA A 241 18.09 29.74 31.94
C ALA A 241 19.06 28.55 32.11
N ASP A 242 20.16 28.58 31.34
CA ASP A 242 21.09 27.48 31.07
C ASP A 242 21.32 26.56 32.28
N THR A 243 20.60 25.44 32.31
CA THR A 243 20.80 24.47 33.38
C THR A 243 21.08 23.08 32.79
N VAL A 244 22.37 22.73 32.74
CA VAL A 244 22.81 21.33 32.72
C VAL A 244 22.48 20.75 34.09
N ARG A 245 21.51 19.84 34.17
CA ARG A 245 21.17 19.15 35.43
C ARG A 245 21.37 17.65 35.25
N LYS A 246 22.11 17.04 36.18
CA LYS A 246 21.97 15.60 36.46
C LYS A 246 20.67 15.45 37.25
N VAL A 247 19.68 14.83 36.64
CA VAL A 247 18.41 14.54 37.33
C VAL A 247 18.68 13.28 38.16
N LYS A 248 18.51 13.36 39.48
CA LYS A 248 18.84 12.27 40.41
C LYS A 248 17.91 11.08 40.25
#